data_AF-A0A1V4AW98-F1
#
_entry.id   AF-A0A1V4AW98-F1
#
_cell.length_a   1.000
_cell.length_b   1.000
_cell.length_c   1.000
_cell.angle_alpha   90.00
_cell.angle_beta   90.00
_cell.angle_gamma   90.00
#
_symmetry.space_group_name_H-M   'P 1'
#
loop_
_entity.id
_entity.type
_entity.pdbx_description
1 polymer ?
#
loop_
_entity_poly.entity_id
_entity_poly.type
_entity_poly.pdbx_seq_one_letter_code
_entity_poly.pdbx_strand_id
1 'polypeptide(L)'
;MKFKVPDKIRLFLSSKYLDWAETLPKFNSGFIHNLQIIRKHQRRESEKEYEKSRPPKGVEFLFLYFRLIEIFHIEEFDNFQKGLIRLLPGLQDDFYNRNFPTEFRHFTESISGGGYKKLGLIRRKGKRIAFFHEAVCEIRDLPPEVDYISISIHKVLPSVVEITLDVHLTHEATKHLLELQEKHYLSRISFRSLFPWKMKGYTEEYVGSIITQQILEWINNLRINIELCIRPYIKGYFMQQITGKKPCLPAIEVYGMKGLPEGEEAFDTLRNESRGWLSSLGLEFYRDIYGDGKSLFVWSHTNTTKTNNCTAHRLIVLWESYLKTLETKHYDGEISAIIHNTKYVLDAILPCIAVIEFLRTAQRNIEKLRMAVFDSMKLRPFSRYKLNKYIKLNNVVKQESMILERTSMEFNERIKHIHYKMKSIEDMKIIKKNPNVNEVENLKDVSIEFVKFDIDRLKKSLSLVANSFSEFLSTRNMEVMYRLQLNIFWLTIVVTIATIVGLLANWASIKVFLKMFLQYLSIL
;
A
#
# COMPACT_ATOMS: atom_id res chain seq x y z
N MET A 1 13.88 -33.51 17.41
CA MET A 1 12.97 -32.42 16.99
C MET A 1 12.85 -31.42 18.15
N LYS A 2 13.40 -30.20 18.06
CA LYS A 2 13.19 -29.17 19.10
C LYS A 2 11.85 -28.47 18.82
N PHE A 3 10.85 -28.69 19.67
CA PHE A 3 9.61 -27.92 19.60
C PHE A 3 9.93 -26.43 19.79
N LYS A 4 9.76 -25.63 18.72
CA LYS A 4 9.87 -24.17 18.81
C LYS A 4 8.58 -23.64 19.42
N VAL A 5 8.66 -23.20 20.67
CA VAL A 5 7.53 -22.57 21.35
C VAL A 5 7.26 -21.20 20.70
N PRO A 6 6.01 -20.90 20.30
CA PRO A 6 5.61 -19.60 19.76
C PRO A 6 6.05 -18.44 20.67
N ASP A 7 6.54 -17.34 20.07
CA ASP A 7 6.99 -16.16 20.83
C ASP A 7 5.88 -15.56 21.70
N LYS A 8 4.61 -15.61 21.25
CA LYS A 8 3.47 -15.13 22.04
C LYS A 8 3.31 -15.84 23.38
N ILE A 9 3.53 -17.16 23.41
CA ILE A 9 3.42 -17.96 24.63
C ILE A 9 4.58 -17.60 25.57
N ARG A 10 5.78 -17.41 25.02
CA ARG A 10 6.95 -16.97 25.81
C ARG A 10 6.73 -15.60 26.41
N LEU A 11 6.26 -14.63 25.63
CA LEU A 11 5.93 -13.28 26.11
C LEU A 11 4.88 -13.31 27.23
N PHE A 12 3.80 -14.06 27.05
CA PHE A 12 2.75 -14.20 28.05
C PHE A 12 3.28 -14.76 29.38
N LEU A 13 4.02 -15.87 29.32
CA LEU A 13 4.60 -16.48 30.51
C LEU A 13 5.65 -15.58 31.16
N SER A 14 6.50 -14.91 30.37
CA SER A 14 7.46 -13.94 30.86
C SER A 14 6.81 -12.81 31.64
N SER A 15 5.71 -12.22 31.12
CA SER A 15 4.95 -11.20 31.85
C SER A 15 4.42 -11.77 33.17
N LYS A 16 3.81 -12.95 33.15
CA LYS A 16 3.25 -13.58 34.36
C LYS A 16 4.30 -13.85 35.42
N TYR A 17 5.51 -14.31 35.05
CA TYR A 17 6.59 -14.52 36.00
C TYR A 17 7.10 -13.21 36.62
N LEU A 18 7.18 -12.15 35.82
CA LEU A 18 7.61 -10.83 36.30
C LEU A 18 6.55 -10.20 37.21
N ASP A 19 5.27 -10.29 36.84
CA ASP A 19 4.15 -9.83 37.67
C ASP A 19 4.10 -10.60 39.00
N TRP A 20 4.27 -11.93 38.96
CA TRP A 20 4.35 -12.76 40.16
C TRP A 20 5.54 -12.37 41.05
N ALA A 21 6.74 -12.20 40.47
CA ALA A 21 7.91 -11.80 41.24
C ALA A 21 7.78 -10.40 41.89
N GLU A 22 7.03 -9.48 41.26
CA GLU A 22 6.72 -8.15 41.81
C GLU A 22 5.86 -8.22 43.07
N THR A 23 4.93 -9.19 43.15
CA THR A 23 4.04 -9.36 44.31
C THR A 23 4.71 -9.99 45.54
N LEU A 24 5.89 -10.58 45.37
CA LEU A 24 6.61 -11.25 46.45
C LEU A 24 7.45 -10.26 47.30
N PRO A 25 7.76 -10.59 48.56
CA PRO A 25 8.71 -9.82 49.37
C PRO A 25 10.06 -9.65 48.67
N LYS A 26 10.84 -8.63 49.02
CA LYS A 26 12.17 -8.42 48.44
C LYS A 26 13.09 -9.59 48.78
N PHE A 27 13.57 -10.30 47.76
CA PHE A 27 14.63 -11.28 47.90
C PHE A 27 15.98 -10.58 47.76
N ASN A 28 16.99 -11.01 48.50
CA ASN A 28 18.35 -10.44 48.43
C ASN A 28 19.26 -11.18 47.43
N SER A 29 18.85 -12.37 46.97
CA SER A 29 19.59 -13.18 45.99
C SER A 29 18.68 -14.22 45.33
N GLY A 30 19.20 -14.93 44.31
CA GLY A 30 18.50 -16.02 43.63
C GLY A 30 17.62 -15.58 42.45
N PHE A 31 16.85 -16.53 41.92
CA PHE A 31 16.10 -16.30 40.67
C PHE A 31 14.96 -15.28 40.82
N ILE A 32 14.28 -15.28 41.97
CA ILE A 32 13.20 -14.31 42.25
C ILE A 32 13.78 -12.90 42.33
N HIS A 33 14.92 -12.73 43.00
CA HIS A 33 15.65 -11.47 43.03
C HIS A 33 15.99 -10.96 41.62
N ASN A 34 16.47 -11.84 40.73
CA ASN A 34 16.74 -11.47 39.34
C ASN A 34 15.48 -11.00 38.59
N LEU A 35 14.34 -11.67 38.77
CA LEU A 35 13.06 -11.24 38.20
C LEU A 35 12.61 -9.89 38.77
N GLN A 36 12.79 -9.66 40.07
CA GLN A 36 12.52 -8.38 40.73
C GLN A 36 13.41 -7.26 40.19
N ILE A 37 14.70 -7.52 39.95
CA ILE A 37 15.62 -6.56 39.31
C ILE A 37 15.11 -6.21 37.90
N ILE A 38 14.75 -7.21 37.10
CA ILE A 38 14.24 -7.00 35.75
C ILE A 38 12.99 -6.13 35.82
N ARG A 39 12.01 -6.46 36.67
CA ARG A 39 10.78 -5.68 36.79
C ARG A 39 11.03 -4.24 37.25
N LYS A 40 11.94 -4.05 38.21
CA LYS A 40 12.36 -2.71 38.67
C LYS A 40 13.00 -1.90 37.54
N HIS A 41 13.80 -2.55 36.68
CA HIS A 41 14.34 -1.93 35.48
C HIS A 41 13.22 -1.53 34.51
N GLN A 42 12.25 -2.41 34.23
CA GLN A 42 11.11 -2.09 33.36
C GLN A 42 10.33 -0.86 33.84
N ARG A 43 10.06 -0.75 35.15
CA ARG A 43 9.36 0.40 35.74
C ARG A 43 10.14 1.70 35.56
N ARG A 44 11.46 1.66 35.77
CA ARG A 44 12.33 2.83 35.59
C ARG A 44 12.39 3.29 34.13
N GLU A 45 12.53 2.36 33.19
CA GLU A 45 12.55 2.70 31.77
C GLU A 45 11.18 3.15 31.27
N SER A 46 10.10 2.55 31.79
CA SER A 46 8.72 3.01 31.55
C SER A 46 8.53 4.46 31.97
N GLU A 47 8.99 4.83 33.16
CA GLU A 47 8.86 6.21 33.67
C GLU A 47 9.67 7.20 32.82
N LYS A 48 10.93 6.88 32.52
CA LYS A 48 11.78 7.74 31.66
C LYS A 48 11.16 7.95 30.28
N GLU A 49 10.59 6.90 29.70
CA GLU A 49 9.97 7.00 28.37
C GLU A 49 8.61 7.70 28.43
N TYR A 50 7.87 7.53 29.53
CA TYR A 50 6.66 8.27 29.80
C TYR A 50 6.93 9.78 29.86
N GLU A 51 7.98 10.21 30.56
CA GLU A 51 8.40 11.62 30.61
C GLU A 51 8.84 12.14 29.23
N LYS A 52 9.67 11.37 28.50
CA LYS A 52 10.14 11.73 27.14
C LYS A 52 9.03 11.80 26.11
N SER A 53 7.93 11.07 26.32
CA SER A 53 6.78 11.05 25.41
C SER A 53 5.76 12.15 25.70
N ARG A 54 6.03 13.06 26.65
CA ARG A 54 5.14 14.20 26.90
C ARG A 54 5.35 15.33 25.89
N PRO A 55 4.28 16.05 25.50
CA PRO A 55 4.43 17.26 24.70
C PRO A 55 5.25 18.30 25.46
N PRO A 56 6.02 19.15 24.76
CA PRO A 56 6.62 20.34 25.35
C PRO A 56 5.57 21.27 25.93
N LYS A 57 5.95 22.08 26.92
CA LYS A 57 5.02 23.02 27.57
C LYS A 57 4.44 23.99 26.54
N GLY A 58 3.11 24.12 26.54
CA GLY A 58 2.39 25.03 25.65
C GLY A 58 2.12 24.49 24.26
N VAL A 59 2.60 23.27 23.93
CA VAL A 59 2.39 22.67 22.61
C VAL A 59 1.18 21.75 22.62
N GLU A 60 0.26 21.95 21.68
CA GLU A 60 -0.93 21.11 21.49
C GLU A 60 -0.83 20.35 20.16
N PHE A 61 -1.27 19.09 20.16
CA PHE A 61 -1.30 18.22 18.98
C PHE A 61 -2.73 17.89 18.59
N LEU A 62 -3.03 18.05 17.30
CA LEU A 62 -4.35 17.81 16.73
C LEU A 62 -4.26 16.82 15.57
N PHE A 63 -5.08 15.76 15.61
CA PHE A 63 -5.26 14.87 14.47
C PHE A 63 -6.49 15.31 13.67
N LEU A 64 -6.25 16.04 12.57
CA LEU A 64 -7.28 16.80 11.88
C LEU A 64 -8.12 15.93 10.94
N TYR A 65 -7.46 15.28 10.01
CA TYR A 65 -8.08 14.38 9.03
C TYR A 65 -7.01 13.50 8.40
N PHE A 66 -7.43 12.51 7.62
CA PHE A 66 -6.53 11.82 6.71
C PHE A 66 -7.21 11.56 5.38
N ARG A 67 -6.41 11.57 4.32
CA ARG A 67 -6.84 11.27 2.96
C ARG A 67 -6.51 9.83 2.65
N LEU A 68 -7.50 9.03 2.28
CA LEU A 68 -7.27 7.72 1.65
C LEU A 68 -7.35 7.85 0.13
N ILE A 69 -6.50 7.10 -0.57
CA ILE A 69 -6.37 7.18 -2.02
C ILE A 69 -6.67 5.79 -2.60
N GLU A 70 -7.56 5.72 -3.58
CA GLU A 70 -7.76 4.54 -4.41
C GLU A 70 -7.61 4.91 -5.89
N ILE A 71 -7.03 4.00 -6.67
CA ILE A 71 -6.86 4.20 -8.11
C ILE A 71 -7.69 3.20 -8.90
N PHE A 72 -8.17 3.65 -10.06
CA PHE A 72 -8.91 2.88 -11.02
C PHE A 72 -8.23 3.00 -12.37
N HIS A 73 -7.97 1.87 -13.01
CA HIS A 73 -7.53 1.87 -14.40
C HIS A 73 -8.73 1.94 -15.34
N ILE A 74 -8.49 2.32 -16.59
CA ILE A 74 -9.52 2.46 -17.63
C ILE A 74 -10.40 1.21 -17.78
N GLU A 75 -9.83 0.02 -17.57
CA GLU A 75 -10.56 -1.25 -17.60
C GLU A 75 -11.65 -1.37 -16.52
N GLU A 76 -11.60 -0.52 -15.48
CA GLU A 76 -12.47 -0.59 -14.30
C GLU A 76 -13.49 0.56 -14.24
N PHE A 77 -13.44 1.51 -15.18
CA PHE A 77 -14.24 2.75 -15.11
C PHE A 77 -15.75 2.51 -15.06
N ASP A 78 -16.28 1.55 -15.83
CA ASP A 78 -17.71 1.23 -15.80
C ASP A 78 -18.17 0.71 -14.43
N ASN A 79 -17.36 -0.16 -13.82
CA ASN A 79 -17.64 -0.73 -12.51
C ASN A 79 -17.50 0.34 -11.41
N PHE A 80 -16.48 1.20 -11.55
CA PHE A 80 -16.26 2.32 -10.65
C PHE A 80 -17.42 3.32 -10.67
N GLN A 81 -17.87 3.72 -11.86
CA GLN A 81 -19.00 4.62 -12.03
C GLN A 81 -20.29 4.07 -11.40
N LYS A 82 -20.61 2.79 -11.67
CA LYS A 82 -21.76 2.11 -11.03
C LYS A 82 -21.62 2.04 -9.52
N GLY A 83 -20.39 1.80 -9.03
CA GLY A 83 -20.04 1.81 -7.62
C GLY A 83 -20.30 3.15 -6.95
N LEU A 84 -19.91 4.26 -7.60
CA LEU A 84 -20.12 5.62 -7.11
C LEU A 84 -21.59 5.99 -7.02
N ILE A 85 -22.39 5.68 -8.04
CA ILE A 85 -23.84 5.93 -8.04
C ILE A 85 -24.52 5.17 -6.89
N ARG A 86 -24.07 3.93 -6.63
CA ARG A 86 -24.56 3.15 -5.48
C ARG A 86 -24.09 3.72 -4.14
N LEU A 87 -22.86 4.23 -4.07
CA LEU A 87 -22.31 4.82 -2.85
C LEU A 87 -23.00 6.14 -2.51
N LEU A 88 -23.32 6.96 -3.51
CA LEU A 88 -23.95 8.27 -3.39
C LEU A 88 -25.28 8.27 -4.17
N PRO A 89 -26.38 7.75 -3.59
CA PRO A 89 -27.66 7.63 -4.30
C PRO A 89 -28.18 8.97 -4.86
N GLY A 90 -27.94 10.08 -4.17
CA GLY A 90 -28.33 11.43 -4.61
C GLY A 90 -27.40 12.06 -5.66
N LEU A 91 -26.38 11.34 -6.15
CA LEU A 91 -25.41 11.90 -7.10
C LEU A 91 -26.05 12.33 -8.42
N GLN A 92 -27.10 11.64 -8.86
CA GLN A 92 -27.82 11.98 -10.09
C GLN A 92 -28.92 13.04 -9.88
N ASP A 93 -29.31 13.27 -8.63
CA ASP A 93 -30.34 14.26 -8.28
C ASP A 93 -29.73 15.63 -7.94
N ASP A 94 -28.48 15.63 -7.48
CA ASP A 94 -27.70 16.83 -7.18
C ASP A 94 -27.56 17.73 -8.41
N PHE A 95 -27.89 19.01 -8.24
CA PHE A 95 -27.86 20.04 -9.28
C PHE A 95 -26.52 20.09 -10.02
N TYR A 96 -25.40 19.93 -9.31
CA TYR A 96 -24.05 19.98 -9.90
C TYR A 96 -23.60 18.66 -10.54
N ASN A 97 -24.36 17.57 -10.35
CA ASN A 97 -23.98 16.22 -10.75
C ASN A 97 -25.08 15.49 -11.54
N ARG A 98 -26.17 16.15 -11.97
CA ARG A 98 -27.31 15.50 -12.65
C ARG A 98 -26.92 14.65 -13.86
N ASN A 99 -25.92 15.10 -14.63
CA ASN A 99 -25.40 14.39 -15.79
C ASN A 99 -24.10 13.62 -15.50
N PHE A 100 -23.85 13.25 -14.23
CA PHE A 100 -22.62 12.58 -13.79
C PHE A 100 -22.21 11.41 -14.70
N PRO A 101 -23.10 10.51 -15.16
CA PRO A 101 -22.69 9.44 -16.07
C PRO A 101 -22.03 9.92 -17.37
N THR A 102 -22.64 10.91 -18.02
CA THR A 102 -22.16 11.47 -19.29
C THR A 102 -20.90 12.31 -19.07
N GLU A 103 -20.89 13.13 -18.02
CA GLU A 103 -19.73 13.94 -17.65
C GLU A 103 -18.54 13.09 -17.23
N PHE A 104 -18.76 12.01 -16.47
CA PHE A 104 -17.72 11.07 -16.08
C PHE A 104 -17.13 10.39 -17.32
N ARG A 105 -17.95 10.00 -18.29
CA ARG A 105 -17.48 9.43 -19.56
C ARG A 105 -16.62 10.42 -20.34
N HIS A 106 -17.08 11.65 -20.52
CA HIS A 106 -16.27 12.69 -21.19
C HIS A 106 -14.97 13.00 -20.42
N PHE A 107 -15.06 13.04 -19.09
CA PHE A 107 -13.93 13.23 -18.20
C PHE A 107 -12.90 12.10 -18.34
N THR A 108 -13.33 10.84 -18.44
CA THR A 108 -12.44 9.67 -18.57
C THR A 108 -11.93 9.42 -19.98
N GLU A 109 -12.70 9.72 -21.03
CA GLU A 109 -12.29 9.53 -22.44
C GLU A 109 -11.30 10.61 -22.92
N SER A 110 -11.24 11.78 -22.27
CA SER A 110 -10.35 12.87 -22.70
C SER A 110 -8.86 12.57 -22.46
N ILE A 111 -8.07 12.35 -23.51
CA ILE A 111 -6.63 12.04 -23.40
C ILE A 111 -5.85 13.22 -22.78
N SER A 112 -6.19 14.45 -23.14
CA SER A 112 -5.51 15.68 -22.67
C SER A 112 -6.12 16.26 -21.40
N GLY A 113 -7.35 15.87 -21.02
CA GLY A 113 -8.04 16.42 -19.88
C GLY A 113 -7.45 15.97 -18.55
N GLY A 114 -6.88 16.89 -17.79
CA GLY A 114 -6.80 16.76 -16.33
C GLY A 114 -8.11 17.27 -15.72
N GLY A 115 -8.46 16.80 -14.53
CA GLY A 115 -9.62 17.36 -13.86
C GLY A 115 -9.79 16.89 -12.43
N TYR A 116 -10.65 17.64 -11.74
CA TYR A 116 -11.03 17.43 -10.36
C TYR A 116 -12.55 17.60 -10.29
N LYS A 117 -13.22 16.72 -9.54
CA LYS A 117 -14.64 16.87 -9.26
C LYS A 117 -14.93 16.39 -7.84
N LYS A 118 -15.50 17.27 -7.02
CA LYS A 118 -16.10 16.89 -5.75
C LYS A 118 -17.43 16.21 -6.03
N LEU A 119 -17.65 15.02 -5.45
CA LEU A 119 -18.87 14.25 -5.70
C LEU A 119 -19.91 14.42 -4.60
N GLY A 120 -19.46 14.47 -3.35
CA GLY A 120 -20.35 14.46 -2.19
C GLY A 120 -19.68 13.94 -0.94
N LEU A 121 -20.49 13.54 0.03
CA LEU A 121 -20.02 13.17 1.36
C LEU A 121 -20.73 11.92 1.93
N ILE A 122 -19.99 11.16 2.74
CA ILE A 122 -20.52 10.09 3.59
C ILE A 122 -20.55 10.61 5.02
N ARG A 123 -21.65 10.35 5.73
CA ARG A 123 -21.77 10.67 7.16
C ARG A 123 -22.44 9.55 7.94
N ARG A 124 -22.37 9.65 9.27
CA ARG A 124 -23.16 8.80 10.16
C ARG A 124 -24.62 9.24 10.17
N LYS A 125 -25.55 8.28 10.11
CA LYS A 125 -26.99 8.52 10.19
C LYS A 125 -27.36 9.26 11.48
N GLY A 126 -28.19 10.31 11.37
CA GLY A 126 -28.75 11.05 12.52
C GLY A 126 -28.00 12.33 12.92
N LYS A 127 -26.79 12.58 12.40
CA LYS A 127 -26.15 13.90 12.50
C LYS A 127 -26.75 14.83 11.45
N ARG A 128 -27.52 15.83 11.87
CA ARG A 128 -27.95 16.92 10.99
C ARG A 128 -26.77 17.86 10.79
N ILE A 129 -26.21 17.85 9.58
CA ILE A 129 -25.34 18.94 9.14
C ILE A 129 -26.21 19.83 8.24
N ALA A 130 -26.30 21.10 8.60
CA ALA A 130 -27.04 22.08 7.82
C ALA A 130 -26.25 22.44 6.56
N PHE A 131 -26.95 22.70 5.45
CA PHE A 131 -26.42 23.35 4.24
C PHE A 131 -25.32 22.62 3.45
N PHE A 132 -25.58 21.39 2.98
CA PHE A 132 -24.84 20.87 1.82
C PHE A 132 -25.81 20.63 0.66
N HIS A 133 -25.56 21.30 -0.47
CA HIS A 133 -26.23 21.04 -1.75
C HIS A 133 -25.68 19.79 -2.45
N GLU A 134 -24.79 19.03 -1.81
CA GLU A 134 -24.05 17.91 -2.40
C GLU A 134 -24.75 16.57 -2.15
N ALA A 135 -24.38 15.55 -2.93
CA ALA A 135 -24.87 14.18 -2.70
C ALA A 135 -24.40 13.65 -1.33
N VAL A 136 -25.34 13.18 -0.52
CA VAL A 136 -25.06 12.64 0.83
C VAL A 136 -25.40 11.16 0.89
N CYS A 137 -24.48 10.37 1.44
CA CYS A 137 -24.73 8.99 1.86
C CYS A 137 -24.64 8.84 3.37
N GLU A 138 -25.57 8.07 3.95
CA GLU A 138 -25.58 7.78 5.37
C GLU A 138 -25.20 6.32 5.63
N ILE A 139 -24.05 6.11 6.28
CA ILE A 139 -23.57 4.78 6.69
C ILE A 139 -23.64 4.68 8.21
N ARG A 140 -24.36 3.68 8.73
CA ARG A 140 -24.53 3.49 10.18
C ARG A 140 -23.25 3.06 10.89
N ASP A 141 -22.47 2.21 10.23
CA ASP A 141 -21.29 1.55 10.80
C ASP A 141 -20.01 2.40 10.70
N LEU A 142 -20.12 3.66 10.28
CA LEU A 142 -18.98 4.58 10.23
C LEU A 142 -18.41 4.79 11.64
N PRO A 143 -17.10 4.71 11.90
CA PRO A 143 -16.53 4.85 13.24
C PRO A 143 -16.90 6.16 13.95
N PRO A 144 -17.06 6.18 15.28
CA PRO A 144 -17.51 7.37 16.02
C PRO A 144 -16.52 8.53 15.93
N GLU A 145 -15.24 8.20 15.77
CA GLU A 145 -14.16 9.16 15.61
C GLU A 145 -14.23 9.92 14.28
N VAL A 146 -15.01 9.43 13.31
CA VAL A 146 -15.19 10.05 11.99
C VAL A 146 -16.41 10.96 12.02
N ASP A 147 -16.22 12.23 11.65
CA ASP A 147 -17.33 13.17 11.51
C ASP A 147 -18.05 12.98 10.17
N TYR A 148 -17.29 13.08 9.07
CA TYR A 148 -17.75 12.80 7.72
C TYR A 148 -16.57 12.45 6.79
N ILE A 149 -16.86 11.88 5.63
CA ILE A 149 -15.88 11.59 4.58
C ILE A 149 -16.28 12.36 3.33
N SER A 150 -15.41 13.26 2.84
CA SER A 150 -15.61 13.94 1.57
C SER A 150 -15.02 13.10 0.43
N ILE A 151 -15.76 12.94 -0.66
CA ILE A 151 -15.36 12.14 -1.81
C ILE A 151 -15.06 13.05 -3.00
N SER A 152 -13.87 12.91 -3.57
CA SER A 152 -13.51 13.60 -4.81
C SER A 152 -12.86 12.66 -5.81
N ILE A 153 -13.04 12.96 -7.10
CA ILE A 153 -12.39 12.27 -8.22
C ILE A 153 -11.33 13.19 -8.81
N HIS A 154 -10.17 12.62 -9.11
CA HIS A 154 -9.07 13.28 -9.79
C HIS A 154 -8.67 12.46 -11.02
N LYS A 155 -8.54 13.11 -12.18
CA LYS A 155 -7.91 12.49 -13.35
C LYS A 155 -6.44 12.85 -13.35
N VAL A 156 -5.62 11.88 -12.98
CA VAL A 156 -4.18 12.07 -12.85
C VAL A 156 -3.49 11.70 -14.16
N LEU A 157 -3.76 10.51 -14.70
CA LEU A 157 -3.29 10.09 -16.02
C LEU A 157 -4.48 9.88 -16.97
N PRO A 158 -4.27 9.84 -18.31
CA PRO A 158 -5.31 9.54 -19.27
C PRO A 158 -6.08 8.25 -18.95
N SER A 159 -5.38 7.18 -18.56
CA SER A 159 -5.97 5.87 -18.24
C SER A 159 -6.12 5.58 -16.75
N VAL A 160 -5.83 6.54 -15.88
CA VAL A 160 -5.89 6.37 -14.41
C VAL A 160 -6.68 7.49 -13.77
N VAL A 161 -7.74 7.09 -13.08
CA VAL A 161 -8.55 7.95 -12.23
C VAL A 161 -8.31 7.59 -10.78
N GLU A 162 -8.26 8.62 -9.95
CA GLU A 162 -8.09 8.49 -8.51
C GLU A 162 -9.35 8.96 -7.81
N ILE A 163 -9.70 8.26 -6.75
CA ILE A 163 -10.68 8.73 -5.78
C ILE A 163 -9.98 9.02 -4.47
N THR A 164 -10.25 10.20 -3.93
CA THR A 164 -9.81 10.62 -2.61
C THR A 164 -10.98 10.56 -1.64
N LEU A 165 -10.70 9.99 -0.47
CA LEU A 165 -11.62 9.92 0.66
C LEU A 165 -10.99 10.73 1.79
N ASP A 166 -11.41 12.00 1.91
CA ASP A 166 -10.95 12.88 2.97
C ASP A 166 -11.78 12.59 4.22
N VAL A 167 -11.21 11.83 5.16
CA VAL A 167 -11.85 11.40 6.40
C VAL A 167 -11.62 12.47 7.47
N HIS A 168 -12.63 13.30 7.67
CA HIS A 168 -12.61 14.36 8.67
C HIS A 168 -12.90 13.76 10.06
N LEU A 169 -12.04 14.06 11.02
CA LEU A 169 -12.09 13.48 12.35
C LEU A 169 -12.75 14.41 13.35
N THR A 170 -13.37 13.81 14.35
CA THR A 170 -13.89 14.51 15.52
C THR A 170 -12.77 14.80 16.51
N HIS A 171 -13.02 15.71 17.48
CA HIS A 171 -12.07 15.95 18.55
C HIS A 171 -11.78 14.70 19.41
N GLU A 172 -12.74 13.77 19.50
CA GLU A 172 -12.59 12.48 20.20
C GLU A 172 -11.44 11.65 19.63
N ALA A 173 -11.19 11.72 18.31
CA ALA A 173 -10.07 11.03 17.68
C ALA A 173 -8.71 11.50 18.22
N THR A 174 -8.54 12.81 18.36
CA THR A 174 -7.33 13.40 18.95
C THR A 174 -7.21 13.01 20.42
N LYS A 175 -8.32 13.10 21.17
CA LYS A 175 -8.35 12.72 22.59
C LYS A 175 -7.93 11.26 22.80
N HIS A 176 -8.48 10.33 22.03
CA HIS A 176 -8.13 8.90 22.13
C HIS A 176 -6.65 8.67 21.80
N LEU A 177 -6.10 9.34 20.79
CA LEU A 177 -4.68 9.26 20.46
C LEU A 177 -3.81 9.71 21.65
N LEU A 178 -4.16 10.83 22.29
CA LEU A 178 -3.45 11.33 23.47
C LEU A 178 -3.63 10.41 24.68
N GLU A 179 -4.82 9.84 24.91
CA GLU A 179 -5.06 8.85 25.97
C GLU A 179 -4.20 7.58 25.78
N LEU A 180 -3.94 7.17 24.53
CA LEU A 180 -3.02 6.07 24.24
C LEU A 180 -1.57 6.43 24.57
N GLN A 181 -1.17 7.69 24.34
CA GLN A 181 0.15 8.20 24.70
C GLN A 181 0.29 8.37 26.23
N GLU A 182 -0.76 8.73 26.96
CA GLU A 182 -0.80 8.91 28.41
C GLU A 182 -0.74 7.61 29.23
N LYS A 183 -0.82 6.44 28.60
CA LYS A 183 -0.69 5.17 29.31
C LYS A 183 0.77 4.88 29.65
N HIS A 184 1.00 4.36 30.86
CA HIS A 184 2.29 3.78 31.23
C HIS A 184 2.43 2.38 30.64
N TYR A 185 3.38 2.19 29.72
CA TYR A 185 3.68 0.89 29.13
C TYR A 185 4.95 0.31 29.74
N LEU A 186 4.92 -0.99 30.01
CA LEU A 186 6.13 -1.73 30.35
C LEU A 186 6.73 -2.33 29.10
N SER A 187 8.06 -2.47 29.08
CA SER A 187 8.77 -3.17 28.03
C SER A 187 8.28 -4.62 27.93
N ARG A 188 8.30 -5.20 26.72
CA ARG A 188 7.91 -6.61 26.55
C ARG A 188 9.14 -7.48 26.61
N ILE A 189 9.24 -8.27 27.66
CA ILE A 189 10.35 -9.20 27.87
C ILE A 189 9.93 -10.61 27.48
N SER A 190 10.75 -11.28 26.68
CA SER A 190 10.59 -12.69 26.33
C SER A 190 11.82 -13.48 26.77
N PHE A 191 11.63 -14.46 27.64
CA PHE A 191 12.70 -15.35 28.08
C PHE A 191 12.99 -16.40 26.99
N ARG A 192 14.28 -16.75 26.81
CA ARG A 192 14.67 -17.81 25.86
C ARG A 192 14.14 -19.20 26.24
N SER A 193 13.87 -19.42 27.52
CA SER A 193 13.31 -20.64 28.08
C SER A 193 11.90 -20.36 28.62
N LEU A 194 11.01 -21.35 28.55
CA LEU A 194 9.68 -21.29 29.18
C LEU A 194 9.76 -21.16 30.70
N PHE A 195 10.86 -21.62 31.27
CA PHE A 195 11.13 -21.56 32.70
C PHE A 195 12.30 -20.59 32.92
N PRO A 196 12.10 -19.48 33.66
CA PRO A 196 13.14 -18.48 33.95
C PRO A 196 14.27 -18.97 34.88
N TRP A 197 14.28 -20.24 35.30
CA TRP A 197 15.12 -20.81 36.36
C TRP A 197 16.56 -21.00 35.88
N LYS A 198 16.76 -21.03 34.55
CA LYS A 198 18.06 -21.08 33.86
C LYS A 198 18.19 -19.89 32.91
N MET A 199 18.13 -18.66 33.42
CA MET A 199 18.19 -17.44 32.60
C MET A 199 19.50 -17.40 31.77
N LYS A 200 19.42 -17.79 30.49
CA LYS A 200 20.51 -17.64 29.50
C LYS A 200 20.32 -16.38 28.63
N GLY A 201 19.62 -15.38 29.17
CA GLY A 201 19.24 -14.13 28.49
C GLY A 201 17.75 -14.02 28.16
N TYR A 202 17.32 -12.78 27.96
CA TYR A 202 15.98 -12.39 27.50
C TYR A 202 16.09 -11.44 26.30
N THR A 203 15.01 -11.30 25.55
CA THR A 203 14.84 -10.23 24.55
C THR A 203 13.85 -9.23 25.09
N GLU A 204 14.12 -7.95 24.90
CA GLU A 204 13.28 -6.85 25.36
C GLU A 204 12.87 -5.98 24.18
N GLU A 205 11.57 -5.72 24.07
CA GLU A 205 11.02 -4.70 23.18
C GLU A 205 10.93 -3.37 23.93
N TYR A 206 11.49 -2.31 23.34
CA TYR A 206 11.59 -0.99 23.93
C TYR A 206 10.21 -0.37 24.19
N VAL A 207 10.07 0.38 25.29
CA VAL A 207 8.79 1.01 25.68
C VAL A 207 8.29 1.96 24.60
N GLY A 208 9.15 2.81 24.04
CA GLY A 208 8.78 3.75 22.99
C GLY A 208 8.20 3.05 21.75
N SER A 209 8.77 1.90 21.36
CA SER A 209 8.23 1.12 20.24
C SER A 209 6.85 0.53 20.53
N ILE A 210 6.55 0.22 21.79
CA ILE A 210 5.22 -0.26 22.19
C ILE A 210 4.19 0.86 22.11
N ILE A 211 4.51 2.07 22.59
CA ILE A 211 3.64 3.25 22.49
C ILE A 211 3.31 3.53 21.03
N THR A 212 4.35 3.65 20.19
CA THR A 212 4.20 3.87 18.74
C THR A 212 3.37 2.75 18.10
N GLN A 213 3.59 1.49 18.48
CA GLN A 213 2.82 0.37 17.95
C GLN A 213 1.33 0.49 18.30
N GLN A 214 0.98 0.85 19.53
CA GLN A 214 -0.43 1.01 19.96
C GLN A 214 -1.13 2.13 19.20
N ILE A 215 -0.48 3.28 19.05
CA ILE A 215 -1.04 4.41 18.28
C ILE A 215 -1.23 4.01 16.81
N LEU A 216 -0.21 3.43 16.17
CA LEU A 216 -0.32 2.98 14.78
C LEU A 216 -1.35 1.86 14.60
N GLU A 217 -1.49 0.95 15.55
CA GLU A 217 -2.51 -0.11 15.53
C GLU A 217 -3.92 0.49 15.59
N TRP A 218 -4.15 1.48 16.46
CA TRP A 218 -5.43 2.19 16.52
C TRP A 218 -5.74 2.94 15.21
N ILE A 219 -4.79 3.72 14.67
CA ILE A 219 -4.98 4.45 13.38
C ILE A 219 -5.26 3.45 12.24
N ASN A 220 -4.52 2.34 12.19
CA ASN A 220 -4.74 1.31 11.18
C ASN A 220 -6.11 0.66 11.31
N ASN A 221 -6.57 0.38 12.52
CA ASN A 221 -7.91 -0.18 12.75
C ASN A 221 -9.00 0.81 12.32
N LEU A 222 -8.83 2.10 12.61
CA LEU A 222 -9.73 3.16 12.15
C LEU A 222 -9.83 3.15 10.61
N ARG A 223 -8.69 3.13 9.91
CA ARG A 223 -8.62 3.04 8.45
C ARG A 223 -9.26 1.77 7.90
N ILE A 224 -8.98 0.60 8.49
CA ILE A 224 -9.60 -0.68 8.10
C ILE A 224 -11.12 -0.59 8.22
N ASN A 225 -11.65 -0.05 9.31
CA ASN A 225 -13.10 0.06 9.52
C ASN A 225 -13.76 0.95 8.45
N ILE A 226 -13.10 2.04 8.06
CA ILE A 226 -13.57 2.92 6.97
C ILE A 226 -13.50 2.20 5.63
N GLU A 227 -12.39 1.52 5.32
CA GLU A 227 -12.25 0.73 4.11
C GLU A 227 -13.34 -0.34 4.01
N LEU A 228 -13.67 -1.04 5.11
CA LEU A 228 -14.74 -2.03 5.16
C LEU A 228 -16.12 -1.44 4.85
N CYS A 229 -16.39 -0.20 5.28
CA CYS A 229 -17.65 0.49 4.99
C CYS A 229 -17.79 0.84 3.49
N ILE A 230 -16.68 1.18 2.83
CA ILE A 230 -16.67 1.70 1.46
C ILE A 230 -16.47 0.59 0.41
N ARG A 231 -15.77 -0.49 0.78
CA ARG A 231 -15.44 -1.63 -0.08
C ARG A 231 -16.61 -2.27 -0.85
N PRO A 232 -17.84 -2.36 -0.31
CA PRO A 232 -18.98 -2.90 -1.05
C PRO A 232 -19.39 -2.08 -2.29
N TYR A 233 -18.91 -0.84 -2.39
CA TYR A 233 -19.25 0.10 -3.45
C TYR A 233 -18.06 0.38 -4.35
N ILE A 234 -16.88 0.57 -3.77
CA ILE A 234 -15.67 0.98 -4.47
C ILE A 234 -14.58 -0.05 -4.16
N LYS A 235 -13.99 -0.63 -5.22
CA LYS A 235 -12.92 -1.61 -5.10
C LYS A 235 -11.95 -1.50 -6.28
N GLY A 236 -11.02 -0.55 -6.18
CA GLY A 236 -10.00 -0.30 -7.19
C GLY A 236 -8.76 -1.15 -7.00
N TYR A 237 -7.66 -0.69 -7.56
CA TYR A 237 -6.40 -1.42 -7.59
C TYR A 237 -5.90 -1.78 -6.18
N PHE A 238 -5.81 -0.85 -5.23
CA PHE A 238 -5.21 -1.12 -3.92
C PHE A 238 -6.07 -2.05 -3.06
N MET A 239 -7.40 -1.85 -3.03
CA MET A 239 -8.32 -2.74 -2.30
C MET A 239 -8.41 -4.17 -2.85
N GLN A 240 -7.93 -4.41 -4.08
CA GLN A 240 -7.83 -5.76 -4.65
C GLN A 240 -6.59 -6.52 -4.17
N GLN A 241 -5.50 -5.82 -3.81
CA GLN A 241 -4.19 -6.42 -3.57
C GLN A 241 -4.04 -7.05 -2.17
N ILE A 242 -4.82 -6.60 -1.18
CA ILE A 242 -4.66 -6.98 0.22
C ILE A 242 -5.95 -7.59 0.78
N THR A 243 -5.82 -8.78 1.37
CA THR A 243 -6.88 -9.47 2.11
C THR A 243 -6.60 -9.45 3.62
N GLY A 244 -7.50 -8.86 4.38
CA GLY A 244 -7.54 -9.00 5.85
C GLY A 244 -6.85 -7.87 6.62
N LYS A 245 -5.97 -8.20 7.56
CA LYS A 245 -5.71 -7.46 8.80
C LYS A 245 -4.95 -6.12 8.71
N LYS A 246 -4.87 -5.48 7.54
CA LYS A 246 -4.10 -4.24 7.34
C LYS A 246 -4.85 -3.27 6.43
N PRO A 247 -4.66 -1.95 6.61
CA PRO A 247 -5.17 -0.98 5.64
C PRO A 247 -4.61 -1.27 4.24
N CYS A 248 -5.47 -1.17 3.25
CA CYS A 248 -5.15 -1.42 1.85
C CYS A 248 -4.83 -0.11 1.12
N LEU A 249 -5.57 0.95 1.43
CA LEU A 249 -5.47 2.22 0.72
C LEU A 249 -4.26 3.01 1.21
N PRO A 250 -3.41 3.56 0.32
CA PRO A 250 -2.46 4.59 0.70
C PRO A 250 -3.15 5.74 1.43
N ALA A 251 -2.44 6.33 2.40
CA ALA A 251 -2.98 7.41 3.20
C ALA A 251 -2.00 8.56 3.37
N ILE A 252 -2.56 9.76 3.53
CA ILE A 252 -1.85 10.95 3.99
C ILE A 252 -2.54 11.42 5.26
N GLU A 253 -1.87 11.30 6.40
CA GLU A 253 -2.34 11.78 7.70
C GLU A 253 -2.01 13.26 7.88
N VAL A 254 -2.99 14.08 8.29
CA VAL A 254 -2.80 15.51 8.50
C VAL A 254 -2.91 15.85 9.97
N TYR A 255 -1.84 16.42 10.51
CA TYR A 255 -1.71 16.82 11.90
C TYR A 255 -1.52 18.32 12.02
N GLY A 256 -2.08 18.92 13.07
CA GLY A 256 -1.82 20.31 13.46
C GLY A 256 -0.98 20.36 14.74
N MET A 257 0.00 21.25 14.80
CA MET A 257 0.77 21.54 15.99
C MET A 257 0.63 23.02 16.35
N LYS A 258 0.07 23.30 17.53
CA LYS A 258 -0.11 24.66 18.07
C LYS A 258 0.92 24.95 19.16
N GLY A 259 1.16 26.23 19.40
CA GLY A 259 2.04 26.73 20.45
C GLY A 259 3.52 26.51 20.16
N LEU A 260 3.87 26.34 18.89
CA LEU A 260 5.28 26.23 18.48
C LEU A 260 5.92 27.62 18.37
N PRO A 261 7.20 27.77 18.76
CA PRO A 261 7.94 28.98 18.49
C PRO A 261 8.03 29.22 16.97
N GLU A 262 7.96 30.48 16.57
CA GLU A 262 7.98 30.87 15.16
C GLU A 262 9.42 30.93 14.62
N GLY A 263 9.60 30.59 13.34
CA GLY A 263 10.89 30.64 12.64
C GLY A 263 11.35 29.28 12.10
N GLU A 264 12.18 29.28 11.05
CA GLU A 264 12.66 28.04 10.42
C GLU A 264 13.50 27.18 11.39
N GLU A 265 14.33 27.81 12.23
CA GLU A 265 15.17 27.13 13.23
C GLU A 265 14.38 26.57 14.43
N ALA A 266 13.16 27.06 14.65
CA ALA A 266 12.32 26.67 15.78
C ALA A 266 11.84 25.22 15.65
N PHE A 267 11.54 24.77 14.42
CA PHE A 267 11.15 23.39 14.19
C PHE A 267 12.32 22.41 14.35
N ASP A 268 13.53 22.78 13.92
CA ASP A 268 14.70 21.94 14.12
C ASP A 268 15.06 21.79 15.60
N THR A 269 14.92 22.88 16.37
CA THR A 269 15.05 22.85 17.83
C THR A 269 13.99 21.93 18.46
N LEU A 270 12.71 22.12 18.12
CA LEU A 270 11.62 21.24 18.58
C LEU A 270 11.89 19.78 18.26
N ARG A 271 12.31 19.48 17.04
CA ARG A 271 12.58 18.12 16.58
C ARG A 271 13.71 17.47 17.39
N ASN A 272 14.77 18.23 17.68
CA ASN A 272 15.92 17.72 18.43
C ASN A 272 15.57 17.50 19.90
N GLU A 273 14.87 18.45 20.51
CA GLU A 273 14.51 18.43 21.93
C GLU A 273 13.34 17.50 22.24
N SER A 274 12.38 17.39 21.32
CA SER A 274 11.10 16.69 21.51
C SER A 274 10.99 15.42 20.69
N ARG A 275 12.13 14.86 20.27
CA ARG A 275 12.20 13.66 19.44
C ARG A 275 11.45 12.48 20.04
N GLY A 276 11.53 12.30 21.36
CA GLY A 276 10.84 11.22 22.07
C GLY A 276 9.32 11.33 21.93
N TRP A 277 8.78 12.52 22.20
CA TRP A 277 7.37 12.84 22.03
C TRP A 277 6.89 12.59 20.60
N LEU A 278 7.58 13.16 19.62
CA LEU A 278 7.23 13.00 18.21
C LEU A 278 7.28 11.54 17.76
N SER A 279 8.34 10.81 18.14
CA SER A 279 8.48 9.38 17.82
C SER A 279 7.38 8.54 18.46
N SER A 280 6.92 8.90 19.67
CA SER A 280 5.84 8.19 20.35
C SER A 280 4.51 8.31 19.60
N LEU A 281 4.25 9.45 18.95
CA LEU A 281 3.12 9.67 18.03
C LEU A 281 3.29 8.95 16.67
N GLY A 282 4.41 8.23 16.49
CA GLY A 282 4.78 7.59 15.24
C GLY A 282 5.42 8.53 14.21
N LEU A 283 5.69 9.80 14.56
CA LEU A 283 6.36 10.78 13.72
C LEU A 283 7.88 10.56 13.77
N GLU A 284 8.34 9.66 12.91
CA GLU A 284 9.74 9.29 12.78
C GLU A 284 10.50 10.19 11.79
N PHE A 285 11.17 11.22 12.31
CA PHE A 285 11.93 12.20 11.51
C PHE A 285 13.34 11.73 11.12
N TYR A 286 13.55 10.46 10.81
CA TYR A 286 14.89 9.92 10.55
C TYR A 286 15.38 10.17 9.11
N ARG A 287 14.49 10.57 8.19
CA ARG A 287 14.72 10.62 6.74
C ARG A 287 14.24 11.94 6.12
N ASP A 288 14.11 11.97 4.79
CA ASP A 288 13.82 13.14 3.97
C ASP A 288 12.49 13.78 4.40
N ILE A 289 12.59 14.94 5.02
CA ILE A 289 11.48 15.79 5.46
C ILE A 289 11.57 17.04 4.61
N TYR A 290 10.42 17.45 4.08
CA TYR A 290 10.30 18.63 3.24
C TYR A 290 9.45 19.65 3.95
N GLY A 291 9.87 20.91 3.95
CA GLY A 291 9.10 21.96 4.59
C GLY A 291 9.33 23.34 3.99
N ASP A 292 8.37 24.20 4.26
CA ASP A 292 8.27 25.56 3.73
C ASP A 292 8.04 26.60 4.86
N GLY A 293 8.41 26.25 6.10
CA GLY A 293 8.24 27.10 7.29
C GLY A 293 6.81 27.17 7.84
N LYS A 294 5.80 26.73 7.09
CA LYS A 294 4.39 26.66 7.53
C LYS A 294 3.88 25.22 7.64
N SER A 295 4.46 24.30 6.90
CA SER A 295 4.07 22.90 6.89
C SER A 295 5.24 21.97 6.59
N LEU A 296 5.06 20.70 6.91
CA LEU A 296 6.08 19.67 6.76
C LEU A 296 5.46 18.43 6.14
N PHE A 297 6.09 17.92 5.09
CA PHE A 297 5.74 16.68 4.46
C PHE A 297 6.76 15.59 4.76
N VAL A 298 6.27 14.42 5.18
CA VAL A 298 7.08 13.24 5.49
C VAL A 298 6.59 12.06 4.67
N TRP A 299 7.48 11.49 3.87
CA TRP A 299 7.20 10.28 3.10
C TRP A 299 6.99 9.06 4.00
N SER A 300 6.03 8.23 3.62
CA SER A 300 5.89 6.88 4.16
C SER A 300 7.09 6.03 3.73
N HIS A 301 7.68 5.32 4.68
CA HIS A 301 8.76 4.37 4.41
C HIS A 301 8.28 2.94 4.61
N THR A 302 8.64 2.07 3.65
CA THR A 302 8.28 0.65 3.64
C THR A 302 9.45 -0.27 4.02
N ASN A 303 10.61 0.28 4.38
CA ASN A 303 11.87 -0.49 4.47
C ASN A 303 12.26 -0.98 5.88
N THR A 304 11.48 -0.74 6.93
CA THR A 304 11.74 -1.35 8.24
C THR A 304 11.07 -2.73 8.30
N THR A 305 11.88 -3.75 8.02
CA THR A 305 11.55 -5.19 7.95
C THR A 305 10.93 -5.80 9.22
N LYS A 306 10.55 -5.01 10.23
CA LYS A 306 9.98 -5.48 11.50
C LYS A 306 8.56 -5.01 11.76
N THR A 307 8.14 -3.85 11.25
CA THR A 307 6.77 -3.36 11.43
C THR A 307 6.01 -3.53 10.13
N ASN A 308 5.23 -4.60 10.09
CA ASN A 308 4.42 -5.04 8.96
C ASN A 308 3.26 -4.07 8.60
N ASN A 309 3.32 -2.79 8.96
CA ASN A 309 2.18 -1.86 8.87
C ASN A 309 2.21 -1.09 7.53
N CYS A 310 1.02 -0.80 6.97
CA CYS A 310 0.87 0.11 5.84
C CYS A 310 1.16 1.53 6.35
N THR A 311 2.36 2.05 6.09
CA THR A 311 2.77 3.37 6.58
C THR A 311 2.08 4.47 5.78
N ALA A 312 1.53 5.46 6.47
CA ALA A 312 0.95 6.65 5.86
C ALA A 312 2.02 7.71 5.61
N HIS A 313 1.84 8.51 4.56
CA HIS A 313 2.52 9.80 4.42
C HIS A 313 1.95 10.76 5.45
N ARG A 314 2.69 11.82 5.79
CA ARG A 314 2.23 12.76 6.81
C ARG A 314 2.45 14.19 6.37
N LEU A 315 1.41 15.01 6.58
CA LEU A 315 1.48 16.45 6.49
C LEU A 315 1.28 17.02 7.90
N ILE A 316 2.26 17.78 8.37
CA ILE A 316 2.21 18.46 9.66
C ILE A 316 2.09 19.94 9.40
N VAL A 317 1.05 20.56 9.96
CA VAL A 317 0.78 21.98 9.87
C VAL A 317 1.32 22.66 11.13
N LEU A 318 2.19 23.66 10.94
CA LEU A 318 2.66 24.52 12.01
C LEU A 318 1.61 25.63 12.18
N TRP A 319 0.75 25.50 13.19
CA TRP A 319 -0.56 26.16 13.25
C TRP A 319 -0.47 27.67 13.08
N GLU A 320 0.37 28.32 13.89
CA GLU A 320 0.52 29.77 13.92
C GLU A 320 1.09 30.30 12.60
N SER A 321 2.20 29.72 12.13
CA SER A 321 2.83 30.08 10.85
C SER A 321 1.86 29.89 9.67
N TYR A 322 1.08 28.81 9.69
CA TYR A 322 0.14 28.50 8.63
C TYR A 322 -1.03 29.49 8.64
N LEU A 323 -1.63 29.77 9.80
CA LEU A 323 -2.74 30.72 9.92
C LEU A 323 -2.39 32.13 9.46
N LYS A 324 -1.16 32.61 9.70
CA LYS A 324 -0.70 33.93 9.21
C LYS A 324 -0.77 34.05 7.69
N THR A 325 -0.69 32.93 6.97
CA THR A 325 -0.77 32.90 5.51
C THR A 325 -2.20 32.81 4.99
N LEU A 326 -3.20 32.66 5.87
CA LEU A 326 -4.60 32.42 5.49
C LEU A 326 -5.50 33.63 5.76
N GLU A 327 -6.43 33.87 4.84
CA GLU A 327 -7.58 34.73 5.09
C GLU A 327 -8.68 33.95 5.80
N THR A 328 -8.77 34.08 7.12
CA THR A 328 -9.71 33.29 7.95
C THR A 328 -11.17 33.77 7.89
N LYS A 329 -11.42 34.98 7.36
CA LYS A 329 -12.74 35.64 7.35
C LYS A 329 -13.83 34.87 6.60
N HIS A 330 -13.45 33.96 5.71
CA HIS A 330 -14.37 33.19 4.86
C HIS A 330 -14.71 31.80 5.41
N TYR A 331 -14.26 31.47 6.62
CA TYR A 331 -14.40 30.13 7.19
C TYR A 331 -15.03 30.17 8.58
N ASP A 332 -15.71 29.09 8.95
CA ASP A 332 -16.32 28.88 10.27
C ASP A 332 -15.27 28.53 11.35
N GLY A 333 -14.13 29.22 11.34
CA GLY A 333 -13.03 29.06 12.29
C GLY A 333 -11.71 28.59 11.69
N GLU A 334 -10.66 28.65 12.52
CA GLU A 334 -9.27 28.34 12.15
C GLU A 334 -9.11 26.91 11.61
N ILE A 335 -9.75 25.94 12.25
CA ILE A 335 -9.66 24.52 11.86
C ILE A 335 -10.18 24.33 10.43
N SER A 336 -11.33 24.92 10.12
CA SER A 336 -11.95 24.84 8.79
C SER A 336 -11.08 25.52 7.74
N ALA A 337 -10.46 26.67 8.05
CA ALA A 337 -9.53 27.35 7.17
C ALA A 337 -8.28 26.50 6.88
N ILE A 338 -7.67 25.90 7.91
CA ILE A 338 -6.50 25.02 7.76
C ILE A 338 -6.86 23.78 6.94
N ILE A 339 -7.96 23.11 7.27
CA ILE A 339 -8.41 21.92 6.55
C ILE A 339 -8.67 22.25 5.08
N HIS A 340 -9.34 23.37 4.78
CA HIS A 340 -9.58 23.78 3.40
C HIS A 340 -8.27 24.04 2.65
N ASN A 341 -7.33 24.76 3.25
CA ASN A 341 -6.10 25.14 2.56
C ASN A 341 -5.10 23.99 2.41
N THR A 342 -5.03 23.09 3.40
CA THR A 342 -4.21 21.87 3.30
C THR A 342 -4.68 20.95 2.18
N LYS A 343 -5.96 20.97 1.80
CA LYS A 343 -6.45 20.21 0.63
C LYS A 343 -5.75 20.62 -0.66
N TYR A 344 -5.45 21.91 -0.86
CA TYR A 344 -4.69 22.35 -2.05
C TYR A 344 -3.26 21.79 -2.06
N VAL A 345 -2.62 21.71 -0.90
CA VAL A 345 -1.29 21.09 -0.75
C VAL A 345 -1.36 19.60 -1.08
N LEU A 346 -2.35 18.90 -0.53
CA LEU A 346 -2.55 17.48 -0.79
C LEU A 346 -2.90 17.20 -2.26
N ASP A 347 -3.76 18.03 -2.87
CA ASP A 347 -4.17 17.91 -4.29
C ASP A 347 -3.00 18.17 -5.25
N ALA A 348 -2.07 19.05 -4.85
CA ALA A 348 -0.87 19.34 -5.63
C ALA A 348 0.06 18.12 -5.71
N ILE A 349 0.30 17.44 -4.59
CA ILE A 349 1.21 16.27 -4.52
C ILE A 349 0.54 14.94 -4.91
N LEU A 350 -0.79 14.90 -4.89
CA LEU A 350 -1.59 13.70 -5.15
C LEU A 350 -1.16 12.90 -6.40
N PRO A 351 -0.92 13.53 -7.58
CA PRO A 351 -0.47 12.82 -8.78
C PRO A 351 0.77 11.96 -8.57
N CYS A 352 1.76 12.48 -7.84
CA CYS A 352 2.99 11.74 -7.57
C CYS A 352 2.75 10.66 -6.52
N ILE A 353 2.04 10.94 -5.43
CA ILE A 353 1.80 9.95 -4.37
C ILE A 353 1.08 8.72 -4.93
N ALA A 354 0.03 8.92 -5.73
CA ALA A 354 -0.73 7.81 -6.28
C ALA A 354 0.10 6.95 -7.24
N VAL A 355 0.87 7.57 -8.14
CA VAL A 355 1.78 6.85 -9.05
C VAL A 355 2.89 6.14 -8.25
N ILE A 356 3.48 6.78 -7.25
CA ILE A 356 4.51 6.17 -6.39
C ILE A 356 3.97 4.93 -5.67
N GLU A 357 2.77 5.02 -5.08
CA GLU A 357 2.17 3.89 -4.36
C GLU A 357 1.72 2.77 -5.30
N PHE A 358 1.27 3.13 -6.50
CA PHE A 358 1.07 2.17 -7.59
C PHE A 358 2.37 1.43 -7.93
N LEU A 359 3.47 2.17 -8.17
CA LEU A 359 4.78 1.59 -8.52
C LEU A 359 5.35 0.74 -7.39
N ARG A 360 5.19 1.13 -6.12
CA ARG A 360 5.58 0.33 -4.95
C ARG A 360 4.80 -0.99 -4.89
N THR A 361 3.52 -0.96 -5.24
CA THR A 361 2.69 -2.17 -5.30
C THR A 361 3.08 -3.04 -6.49
N ALA A 362 3.29 -2.44 -7.66
CA ALA A 362 3.80 -3.10 -8.86
C ALA A 362 5.16 -3.76 -8.59
N GLN A 363 6.07 -3.09 -7.87
CA GLN A 363 7.35 -3.66 -7.45
C GLN A 363 7.17 -4.97 -6.69
N ARG A 364 6.30 -4.99 -5.67
CA ARG A 364 6.03 -6.22 -4.88
C ARG A 364 5.46 -7.32 -5.76
N ASN A 365 4.59 -6.98 -6.71
CA ASN A 365 4.00 -7.93 -7.65
C ASN A 365 5.05 -8.49 -8.62
N ILE A 366 5.91 -7.63 -9.17
CA ILE A 366 7.04 -8.00 -10.03
C ILE A 366 8.05 -8.85 -9.27
N GLU A 367 8.36 -8.55 -8.01
CA GLU A 367 9.24 -9.37 -7.18
C GLU A 367 8.67 -10.76 -6.92
N LYS A 368 7.38 -10.87 -6.57
CA LYS A 368 6.68 -12.16 -6.44
C LYS A 368 6.65 -12.92 -7.75
N LEU A 369 6.38 -12.22 -8.85
CA LEU A 369 6.34 -12.78 -10.21
C LEU A 369 7.72 -13.31 -10.62
N ARG A 370 8.77 -12.54 -10.37
CA ARG A 370 10.17 -12.91 -10.60
C ARG A 370 10.52 -14.18 -9.84
N MET A 371 10.18 -14.26 -8.56
CA MET A 371 10.39 -15.47 -7.75
C MET A 371 9.62 -16.66 -8.33
N ALA A 372 8.34 -16.48 -8.66
CA ALA A 372 7.50 -17.52 -9.23
C ALA A 372 8.02 -18.03 -10.59
N VAL A 373 8.48 -17.13 -11.46
CA VAL A 373 9.07 -17.44 -12.77
C VAL A 373 10.36 -18.24 -12.60
N PHE A 374 11.31 -17.76 -11.80
CA PHE A 374 12.58 -18.47 -11.60
C PHE A 374 12.41 -19.80 -10.88
N ASP A 375 11.51 -19.91 -9.91
CA ASP A 375 11.18 -21.19 -9.28
C ASP A 375 10.56 -22.16 -10.28
N SER A 376 9.77 -21.64 -11.23
CA SER A 376 9.18 -22.46 -12.30
C SER A 376 10.23 -22.98 -13.29
N MET A 377 11.29 -22.21 -13.55
CA MET A 377 12.43 -22.62 -14.38
C MET A 377 13.29 -23.69 -13.71
N LYS A 378 13.41 -23.68 -12.38
CA LYS A 378 14.20 -24.66 -11.60
C LYS A 378 13.55 -26.06 -11.53
N LEU A 379 12.27 -26.19 -11.85
CA LEU A 379 11.56 -27.47 -11.69
C LEU A 379 12.03 -28.53 -12.71
N ARG A 380 12.23 -29.76 -12.21
CA ARG A 380 12.74 -30.93 -12.95
C ARG A 380 11.98 -31.21 -14.26
N PRO A 381 12.65 -31.77 -15.29
CA PRO A 381 12.13 -32.03 -16.65
C PRO A 381 10.90 -32.96 -16.76
N PHE A 382 10.40 -33.51 -15.64
CA PHE A 382 9.31 -34.50 -15.61
C PHE A 382 7.93 -33.94 -15.19
N SER A 383 7.79 -32.64 -14.95
CA SER A 383 6.49 -32.03 -14.62
C SER A 383 5.60 -31.82 -15.86
N ARG A 384 5.10 -32.92 -16.44
CA ARG A 384 4.30 -33.00 -17.68
C ARG A 384 2.97 -32.21 -17.70
N TYR A 385 2.52 -31.67 -16.56
CA TYR A 385 1.15 -31.14 -16.40
C TYR A 385 1.05 -29.65 -16.07
N LYS A 386 2.05 -28.83 -16.42
CA LYS A 386 2.09 -27.40 -16.01
C LYS A 386 2.11 -26.36 -17.14
N LEU A 387 1.86 -26.73 -18.40
CA LEU A 387 1.83 -25.75 -19.51
C LEU A 387 0.81 -24.62 -19.27
N ASN A 388 -0.39 -24.96 -18.78
CA ASN A 388 -1.40 -23.97 -18.39
C ASN A 388 -0.90 -23.03 -17.28
N LYS A 389 -0.07 -23.51 -16.36
CA LYS A 389 0.54 -22.67 -15.32
C LYS A 389 1.53 -21.68 -15.95
N TYR A 390 2.32 -22.11 -16.92
CA TYR A 390 3.26 -21.23 -17.61
C TYR A 390 2.55 -20.19 -18.49
N ILE A 391 1.50 -20.58 -19.22
CA ILE A 391 0.68 -19.65 -20.02
C ILE A 391 0.03 -18.59 -19.12
N LYS A 392 -0.57 -19.01 -18.00
CA LYS A 392 -1.13 -18.07 -17.01
C LYS A 392 -0.07 -17.10 -16.49
N LEU A 393 1.11 -17.61 -16.15
CA LEU A 393 2.21 -16.78 -15.66
C LEU A 393 2.70 -15.79 -16.71
N ASN A 394 2.80 -16.21 -17.98
CA ASN A 394 3.17 -15.36 -19.10
C ASN A 394 2.15 -14.23 -19.32
N ASN A 395 0.86 -14.54 -19.22
CA ASN A 395 -0.20 -13.54 -19.35
C ASN A 395 -0.13 -12.50 -18.23
N VAL A 396 0.17 -12.93 -17.00
CA VAL A 396 0.40 -12.01 -15.87
C VAL A 396 1.61 -11.10 -16.15
N VAL A 397 2.74 -11.66 -16.62
CA VAL A 397 3.92 -10.86 -17.01
C VAL A 397 3.55 -9.81 -18.06
N LYS A 398 2.84 -10.21 -19.13
CA LYS A 398 2.42 -9.30 -20.20
C LYS A 398 1.49 -8.20 -19.70
N GLN A 399 0.53 -8.56 -18.85
CA GLN A 399 -0.41 -7.59 -18.27
C GLN A 399 0.31 -6.56 -17.42
N GLU A 400 1.19 -6.98 -16.51
CA GLU A 400 1.99 -6.06 -15.68
C GLU A 400 2.92 -5.20 -16.53
N SER A 401 3.51 -5.76 -17.61
CA SER A 401 4.31 -4.99 -18.59
C SER A 401 3.50 -3.87 -19.22
N MET A 402 2.31 -4.22 -19.74
CA MET A 402 1.45 -3.29 -20.45
C MET A 402 0.99 -2.14 -19.56
N ILE A 403 0.57 -2.44 -18.32
CA ILE A 403 0.14 -1.40 -17.36
C ILE A 403 1.31 -0.47 -17.02
N LEU A 404 2.51 -1.02 -16.78
CA LEU A 404 3.69 -0.23 -16.46
C LEU A 404 4.16 0.63 -17.65
N GLU A 405 4.15 0.08 -18.86
CA GLU A 405 4.48 0.81 -20.09
C GLU A 405 3.51 1.96 -20.35
N ARG A 406 2.21 1.69 -20.23
CA ARG A 406 1.16 2.70 -20.35
C ARG A 406 1.34 3.81 -19.32
N THR A 407 1.50 3.44 -18.05
CA THR A 407 1.74 4.41 -16.95
C THR A 407 2.99 5.24 -17.21
N SER A 408 4.06 4.61 -17.70
CA SER A 408 5.31 5.27 -18.06
C SER A 408 5.14 6.29 -19.19
N MET A 409 4.45 5.91 -20.26
CA MET A 409 4.18 6.79 -21.40
C MET A 409 3.32 7.98 -20.95
N GLU A 410 2.20 7.70 -20.29
CA GLU A 410 1.24 8.70 -19.84
C GLU A 410 1.82 9.68 -18.81
N PHE A 411 2.64 9.19 -17.88
CA PHE A 411 3.32 10.04 -16.91
C PHE A 411 4.31 10.99 -17.59
N ASN A 412 5.09 10.49 -18.56
CA ASN A 412 6.04 11.31 -19.31
C ASN A 412 5.32 12.37 -20.16
N GLU A 413 4.20 12.03 -20.79
CA GLU A 413 3.39 12.99 -21.55
C GLU A 413 2.79 14.08 -20.65
N ARG A 414 2.37 13.71 -19.43
CA ARG A 414 1.73 14.65 -18.47
C ARG A 414 2.68 15.34 -17.52
N ILE A 415 3.99 15.10 -17.61
CA ILE A 415 4.95 15.61 -16.65
C ILE A 415 4.89 17.14 -16.48
N LYS A 416 4.67 17.88 -17.57
CA LYS A 416 4.53 19.36 -17.53
C LYS A 416 3.30 19.80 -16.74
N HIS A 417 2.18 19.10 -16.91
CA HIS A 417 0.94 19.36 -16.18
C HIS A 417 1.08 19.00 -14.70
N ILE A 418 1.76 17.89 -14.40
CA ILE A 418 2.07 17.48 -13.03
C ILE A 418 2.96 18.53 -12.36
N HIS A 419 4.02 18.99 -13.02
CA HIS A 419 4.86 20.10 -12.55
C HIS A 419 4.04 21.35 -12.24
N TYR A 420 3.13 21.74 -13.14
CA TYR A 420 2.28 22.92 -12.93
C TYR A 420 1.36 22.75 -11.71
N LYS A 421 0.72 21.59 -11.55
CA LYS A 421 -0.10 21.28 -10.37
C LYS A 421 0.69 21.32 -9.06
N MET A 422 1.94 20.86 -9.09
CA MET A 422 2.83 20.83 -7.92
C MET A 422 3.50 22.18 -7.62
N LYS A 423 3.19 23.24 -8.37
CA LYS A 423 3.80 24.56 -8.16
C LYS A 423 3.58 25.10 -6.74
N SER A 424 2.44 24.81 -6.12
CA SER A 424 2.14 25.27 -4.75
C SER A 424 3.00 24.64 -3.66
N ILE A 425 3.74 23.57 -3.97
CA ILE A 425 4.65 22.88 -3.04
C ILE A 425 6.12 23.00 -3.46
N GLU A 426 6.43 23.89 -4.41
CA GLU A 426 7.80 24.14 -4.89
C GLU A 426 8.71 24.67 -3.77
N ASP A 427 8.15 25.42 -2.83
CA ASP A 427 8.89 25.98 -1.69
C ASP A 427 9.19 24.96 -0.59
N MET A 428 8.62 23.74 -0.67
CA MET A 428 8.89 22.66 0.30
C MET A 428 10.27 22.05 0.05
N LYS A 429 11.29 22.60 0.72
CA LYS A 429 12.69 22.18 0.58
C LYS A 429 13.04 21.11 1.60
N ILE A 430 14.05 20.29 1.27
CA ILE A 430 14.57 19.30 2.20
C ILE A 430 15.16 19.98 3.45
N ILE A 431 14.63 19.67 4.64
CA ILE A 431 15.12 20.20 5.92
C ILE A 431 16.33 19.41 6.41
N LYS A 432 16.45 18.13 6.02
CA LYS A 432 17.61 17.30 6.35
C LYS A 432 18.14 16.58 5.11
N LYS A 433 19.28 17.05 4.59
CA LYS A 433 20.06 16.33 3.58
C LYS A 433 20.54 14.98 4.14
N ASN A 434 20.33 13.92 3.39
CA ASN A 434 21.21 12.76 3.46
C ASN A 434 22.63 13.25 3.12
N PRO A 435 23.69 12.96 3.91
CA PRO A 435 25.04 13.47 3.68
C PRO A 435 25.64 13.19 2.30
N ASN A 436 25.00 12.34 1.48
CA ASN A 436 25.43 11.99 0.12
C ASN A 436 24.72 12.78 -1.00
N VAL A 437 23.86 13.76 -0.69
CA VAL A 437 23.10 14.53 -1.71
C VAL A 437 23.52 16.01 -1.67
N ASN A 438 24.17 16.48 -2.73
CA ASN A 438 24.82 17.79 -2.77
C ASN A 438 23.88 18.96 -3.15
N GLU A 439 22.66 18.72 -3.64
CA GLU A 439 21.72 19.80 -4.04
C GLU A 439 20.54 19.94 -3.07
N VAL A 440 20.02 21.16 -2.93
CA VAL A 440 18.79 21.42 -2.15
C VAL A 440 17.62 21.01 -3.04
N GLU A 441 17.26 19.73 -2.96
CA GLU A 441 16.13 19.21 -3.72
C GLU A 441 14.81 19.63 -3.03
N ASN A 442 13.86 20.13 -3.83
CA ASN A 442 12.50 20.42 -3.36
C ASN A 442 11.60 19.18 -3.52
N LEU A 443 10.51 19.13 -2.76
CA LEU A 443 9.58 18.00 -2.74
C LEU A 443 9.04 17.66 -4.13
N LYS A 444 8.75 18.68 -4.95
CA LYS A 444 8.23 18.54 -6.30
C LYS A 444 9.19 17.75 -7.19
N ASP A 445 10.45 18.18 -7.26
CA ASP A 445 11.45 17.59 -8.14
C ASP A 445 11.83 16.19 -7.68
N VAL A 446 12.02 15.98 -6.37
CA VAL A 446 12.28 14.64 -5.82
C VAL A 446 11.15 13.67 -6.12
N SER A 447 9.89 14.10 -5.98
CA SER A 447 8.74 13.24 -6.25
C SER A 447 8.74 12.76 -7.70
N ILE A 448 9.03 13.66 -8.64
CA ILE A 448 9.02 13.38 -10.07
C ILE A 448 10.22 12.49 -10.45
N GLU A 449 11.40 12.77 -9.91
CA GLU A 449 12.58 11.93 -10.12
C GLU A 449 12.40 10.53 -9.54
N PHE A 450 11.80 10.41 -8.36
CA PHE A 450 11.50 9.14 -7.73
C PHE A 450 10.57 8.30 -8.62
N VAL A 451 9.52 8.90 -9.19
CA VAL A 451 8.63 8.22 -10.16
C VAL A 451 9.40 7.75 -11.39
N LYS A 452 10.23 8.62 -12.00
CA LYS A 452 11.04 8.26 -13.18
C LYS A 452 11.99 7.11 -12.88
N PHE A 453 12.70 7.20 -11.76
CA PHE A 453 13.64 6.18 -11.30
C PHE A 453 12.94 4.82 -11.09
N ASP A 454 11.81 4.80 -10.38
CA ASP A 454 11.07 3.57 -10.14
C ASP A 454 10.49 2.97 -11.42
N ILE A 455 9.96 3.79 -12.33
CA ILE A 455 9.50 3.33 -13.64
C ILE A 455 10.63 2.65 -14.41
N ASP A 456 11.79 3.31 -14.55
CA ASP A 456 12.94 2.76 -15.30
C ASP A 456 13.43 1.44 -14.67
N ARG A 457 13.57 1.43 -13.34
CA ARG A 457 13.99 0.23 -12.59
C ARG A 457 13.02 -0.93 -12.77
N LEU A 458 11.71 -0.68 -12.67
CA LEU A 458 10.69 -1.72 -12.81
C LEU A 458 10.59 -2.22 -14.26
N LYS A 459 10.70 -1.34 -15.26
CA LYS A 459 10.73 -1.73 -16.69
C LYS A 459 11.92 -2.64 -16.98
N LYS A 460 13.12 -2.30 -16.48
CA LYS A 460 14.32 -3.14 -16.61
C LYS A 460 14.14 -4.51 -15.92
N SER A 461 13.54 -4.54 -14.74
CA SER A 461 13.31 -5.81 -14.04
C SER A 461 12.27 -6.67 -14.77
N LEU A 462 11.22 -6.07 -15.32
CA LEU A 462 10.14 -6.79 -15.98
C LEU A 462 10.58 -7.28 -17.36
N SER A 463 11.33 -6.48 -18.12
CA SER A 463 11.91 -6.91 -19.41
C SER A 463 12.86 -8.10 -19.24
N LEU A 464 13.68 -8.11 -18.18
CA LEU A 464 14.51 -9.26 -17.85
C LEU A 464 13.65 -10.51 -17.61
N VAL A 465 12.61 -10.40 -16.79
CA VAL A 465 11.70 -11.52 -16.49
C VAL A 465 10.98 -12.01 -17.75
N ALA A 466 10.46 -11.10 -18.57
CA ALA A 466 9.76 -11.42 -19.81
C ALA A 466 10.68 -12.12 -20.82
N ASN A 467 11.89 -11.60 -21.03
CA ASN A 467 12.86 -12.17 -21.96
C ASN A 467 13.31 -13.56 -21.51
N SER A 468 13.75 -13.70 -20.25
CA SER A 468 14.18 -14.99 -19.72
C SER A 468 13.05 -16.02 -19.71
N PHE A 469 11.81 -15.61 -19.41
CA PHE A 469 10.67 -16.54 -19.41
C PHE A 469 10.21 -16.92 -20.82
N SER A 470 10.25 -15.99 -21.77
CA SER A 470 9.96 -16.27 -23.17
C SER A 470 10.97 -17.26 -23.75
N GLU A 471 12.27 -17.07 -23.48
CA GLU A 471 13.32 -18.01 -23.89
C GLU A 471 13.11 -19.40 -23.26
N PHE A 472 12.80 -19.46 -21.96
CA PHE A 472 12.44 -20.71 -21.30
C PHE A 472 11.23 -21.40 -21.94
N LEU A 473 10.17 -20.65 -22.25
CA LEU A 473 8.98 -21.18 -22.91
C LEU A 473 9.27 -21.67 -24.32
N SER A 474 10.10 -20.95 -25.07
CA SER A 474 10.56 -21.35 -26.40
C SER A 474 11.30 -22.69 -26.36
N THR A 475 12.28 -22.82 -25.45
CA THR A 475 13.02 -24.08 -25.24
C THR A 475 12.08 -25.22 -24.83
N ARG A 476 11.12 -24.97 -23.94
CA ARG A 476 10.11 -25.98 -23.56
C ARG A 476 9.20 -26.35 -24.72
N ASN A 477 8.81 -25.40 -25.56
CA ASN A 477 8.00 -25.67 -26.74
C ASN A 477 8.76 -26.52 -27.76
N MET A 478 10.05 -26.22 -27.98
CA MET A 478 10.93 -27.05 -28.82
C MET A 478 11.03 -28.47 -28.26
N GLU A 479 11.27 -28.66 -26.94
CA GLU A 479 11.30 -29.98 -26.31
C GLU A 479 10.00 -30.76 -26.52
N VAL A 480 8.84 -30.11 -26.38
CA VAL A 480 7.53 -30.73 -26.62
C VAL A 480 7.37 -31.11 -28.09
N MET A 481 7.76 -30.23 -29.01
CA MET A 481 7.69 -30.47 -30.45
C MET A 481 8.56 -31.67 -30.85
N TYR A 482 9.81 -31.75 -30.37
CA TYR A 482 10.69 -32.89 -30.62
C TYR A 482 10.10 -34.21 -30.11
N ARG A 483 9.47 -34.20 -28.93
CA ARG A 483 8.80 -35.39 -28.38
C ARG A 483 7.57 -35.79 -29.19
N LEU A 484 6.79 -34.80 -29.65
CA LEU A 484 5.62 -35.05 -30.49
C LEU A 484 6.04 -35.61 -31.85
N GLN A 485 7.11 -35.09 -32.46
CA GLN A 485 7.73 -35.65 -33.66
C GLN A 485 8.20 -37.08 -33.45
N LEU A 486 8.84 -37.40 -32.32
CA LEU A 486 9.25 -38.77 -32.01
C LEU A 486 8.05 -39.72 -31.85
N ASN A 487 6.98 -39.27 -31.19
CA ASN A 487 5.76 -40.06 -31.05
C ASN A 487 5.07 -40.27 -32.41
N ILE A 488 5.00 -39.23 -33.25
CA ILE A 488 4.49 -39.34 -34.62
C ILE A 488 5.35 -40.31 -35.41
N PHE A 489 6.68 -40.24 -35.29
CA PHE A 489 7.60 -41.17 -35.95
C PHE A 489 7.31 -42.62 -35.57
N TRP A 490 7.15 -42.92 -34.28
CA TRP A 490 6.77 -44.25 -33.82
C TRP A 490 5.38 -44.69 -34.30
N LEU A 491 4.40 -43.79 -34.31
CA LEU A 491 3.07 -44.07 -34.87
C LEU A 491 3.15 -44.37 -36.37
N THR A 492 3.96 -43.62 -37.12
CA THR A 492 4.20 -43.85 -38.54
C THR A 492 4.84 -45.21 -38.76
N ILE A 493 5.82 -45.62 -37.95
CA ILE A 493 6.39 -46.97 -37.99
C ILE A 493 5.30 -48.03 -37.77
N VAL A 494 4.47 -47.87 -36.74
CA VAL A 494 3.39 -48.82 -36.43
C VAL A 494 2.39 -48.91 -37.58
N VAL A 495 1.97 -47.77 -38.13
CA VAL A 495 1.06 -47.71 -39.30
C VAL A 495 1.70 -48.35 -40.53
N THR A 496 2.99 -48.14 -40.75
CA THR A 496 3.73 -48.72 -41.89
C THR A 496 3.80 -50.24 -41.76
N ILE A 497 4.12 -50.75 -40.57
CA ILE A 497 4.11 -52.19 -40.28
C ILE A 497 2.69 -52.76 -40.46
N ALA A 498 1.67 -52.10 -39.92
CA ALA A 498 0.27 -52.52 -40.08
C ALA A 498 -0.15 -52.55 -41.56
N THR A 499 0.31 -51.58 -42.36
CA THR A 499 0.06 -51.53 -43.81
C THR A 499 0.74 -52.68 -44.54
N ILE A 500 2.00 -52.98 -44.21
CA ILE A 500 2.73 -54.13 -44.77
C ILE A 500 2.03 -55.44 -44.42
N VAL A 501 1.65 -55.63 -43.14
CA VAL A 501 0.91 -56.82 -42.69
C VAL A 501 -0.44 -56.93 -43.40
N GLY A 502 -1.17 -55.82 -43.57
CA GLY A 502 -2.42 -55.80 -44.32
C GLY A 502 -2.27 -56.16 -45.80
N LEU A 503 -1.22 -55.67 -46.46
CA LEU A 503 -0.88 -56.05 -47.83
C LEU A 503 -0.52 -57.54 -47.95
N LEU A 504 0.24 -58.07 -46.99
CA LEU A 504 0.59 -59.50 -46.95
C LEU A 504 -0.64 -60.39 -46.69
N ALA A 505 -1.53 -59.99 -45.78
CA ALA A 505 -2.76 -60.72 -45.51
C ALA A 505 -3.69 -60.76 -46.73
N ASN A 506 -3.75 -59.66 -47.50
CA ASN A 506 -4.54 -59.56 -48.73
C ASN A 506 -3.77 -59.95 -49.99
N TRP A 507 -2.56 -60.53 -49.87
CA TRP A 507 -1.69 -60.79 -51.00
C TRP A 507 -2.30 -61.76 -52.02
N ALA A 508 -3.10 -62.73 -51.56
CA ALA A 508 -3.84 -63.63 -52.43
C ALA A 508 -4.86 -62.86 -53.30
N SER A 509 -5.64 -61.96 -52.69
CA SER A 509 -6.60 -61.11 -53.39
C SER A 509 -5.92 -60.14 -54.36
N ILE A 510 -4.78 -59.56 -53.95
CA ILE A 510 -3.96 -58.69 -54.81
C ILE A 510 -3.39 -59.45 -56.00
N LYS A 511 -2.92 -60.69 -55.81
CA LYS A 511 -2.46 -61.56 -56.91
C LYS A 511 -3.59 -61.89 -57.88
N VAL A 512 -4.78 -62.22 -57.38
CA VAL A 512 -5.96 -62.49 -58.23
C VAL A 512 -6.33 -61.25 -59.03
N PHE A 513 -6.36 -60.07 -58.38
CA PHE A 513 -6.60 -58.79 -59.05
C PHE A 513 -5.55 -58.49 -60.12
N LEU A 514 -4.26 -58.61 -59.82
CA LEU A 514 -3.17 -58.41 -60.77
C LEU A 514 -3.23 -59.41 -61.94
N LYS A 515 -3.60 -60.67 -61.68
CA LYS A 515 -3.76 -61.68 -62.72
C LYS A 515 -4.94 -61.37 -63.64
N MET A 516 -6.07 -60.93 -63.09
CA MET A 516 -7.22 -60.45 -63.88
C MET A 516 -6.86 -59.19 -64.68
N PHE A 517 -6.12 -58.26 -64.09
CA PHE A 517 -5.67 -57.03 -64.74
C PHE A 517 -4.69 -57.31 -65.88
N LEU A 518 -3.73 -58.22 -65.69
CA LEU A 518 -2.80 -58.66 -66.73
C LEU A 518 -3.50 -59.44 -67.85
N GLN A 519 -4.50 -60.26 -67.53
CA GLN A 519 -5.34 -60.90 -68.54
C GLN A 519 -6.12 -59.87 -69.37
N TYR A 520 -6.66 -58.84 -68.73
CA TYR A 520 -7.34 -57.74 -69.42
C TYR A 520 -6.40 -56.96 -70.35
N LEU A 521 -5.16 -56.73 -69.93
CA LEU A 521 -4.11 -56.10 -70.74
C LEU A 521 -3.60 -56.98 -71.89
N SER A 522 -3.72 -58.31 -71.81
CA SER A 522 -3.35 -59.23 -72.91
C SER A 522 -4.44 -59.43 -73.97
N ILE A 523 -5.65 -58.91 -73.72
CA ILE A 523 -6.80 -58.95 -74.63
C ILE A 523 -6.94 -57.61 -75.40
N LEU A 524 -6.23 -56.57 -74.96
CA LEU A 524 -5.94 -55.34 -75.71
C LEU A 524 -4.68 -55.53 -76.56
#